data_AF-A0A8T2SSN5-F1
#
_entry.id   AF-A0A8T2SSN5-F1
#
_cell.length_a   1.000
_cell.length_b   1.000
_cell.length_c   1.000
_cell.angle_alpha   90.00
_cell.angle_beta   90.00
_cell.angle_gamma   90.00
#
_symmetry.space_group_name_H-M   'P 1'
#
loop_
_entity.id
_entity.type
_entity.pdbx_description
1 polymer ?
#
loop_
_entity_poly.entity_id
_entity_poly.type
_entity_poly.pdbx_seq_one_letter_code
_entity_poly.pdbx_strand_id
1 'polypeptide(L)'
;MYAKCGVLTKAAKVLNELPVRDVVSWSALISDAATFTSILKACANLRRADLGRLVHIEILRQGLLESNALLGTALVDMYAKCGMLAKAQDAHEVIQFSSNNASWNALISGFVQQGFGKQAFFFFEEMLQKGLIPNEITFSAILKACGSIGDHVKGQQIHNMIVHRGISLNHVVLGTALVDMYAKCGALKRAQRLLDELPAGNVVSWSALIAGFAQEGLWEDAVKCL
;
A
#
# COMPACT_ATOMS: atom_id res chain seq x y z
N MET A 1 -9.58 22.17 -7.12
CA MET A 1 -9.68 21.19 -6.01
C MET A 1 -11.12 20.72 -5.68
N TYR A 2 -12.17 21.00 -6.48
CA TYR A 2 -13.57 20.74 -6.08
C TYR A 2 -14.31 19.57 -6.78
N ALA A 3 -13.67 18.77 -7.64
CA ALA A 3 -14.37 17.70 -8.39
C ALA A 3 -14.47 16.34 -7.67
N LYS A 4 -13.76 16.11 -6.56
CA LYS A 4 -13.73 14.81 -5.85
C LYS A 4 -14.93 14.55 -4.92
N CYS A 5 -15.72 15.57 -4.60
CA CYS A 5 -16.80 15.43 -3.62
C CYS A 5 -18.01 14.66 -4.19
N GLY A 6 -18.55 15.06 -5.35
CA GLY A 6 -19.82 14.53 -5.86
C GLY A 6 -19.85 13.01 -6.08
N VAL A 7 -18.76 12.42 -6.59
CA VAL A 7 -18.70 10.98 -6.87
C VAL A 7 -18.60 10.15 -5.58
N LEU A 8 -17.85 10.62 -4.59
CA LEU A 8 -17.75 9.96 -3.28
C LEU A 8 -19.05 10.09 -2.49
N THR A 9 -19.74 11.23 -2.55
CA THR A 9 -21.06 11.40 -1.93
C THR A 9 -22.10 10.50 -2.58
N LYS A 10 -22.05 10.32 -3.90
CA LYS A 10 -22.92 9.38 -4.63
C LYS A 10 -22.63 7.93 -4.25
N ALA A 11 -21.36 7.53 -4.17
CA ALA A 11 -20.97 6.19 -3.72
C ALA A 11 -21.37 5.92 -2.25
N ALA A 12 -21.18 6.87 -1.34
CA ALA A 12 -21.57 6.76 0.06
C ALA A 12 -23.10 6.71 0.23
N LYS A 13 -23.85 7.49 -0.56
CA LYS A 13 -25.32 7.43 -0.59
C LYS A 13 -25.81 6.06 -1.08
N VAL A 14 -25.23 5.55 -2.17
CA VAL A 14 -25.49 4.19 -2.66
C VAL A 14 -25.19 3.16 -1.57
N LEU A 15 -24.04 3.22 -0.90
CA LEU A 15 -23.68 2.28 0.18
C LEU A 15 -24.65 2.32 1.38
N ASN A 16 -25.20 3.50 1.72
CA ASN A 16 -26.14 3.68 2.84
C ASN A 16 -27.59 3.30 2.49
N GLU A 17 -27.96 3.35 1.22
CA GLU A 17 -29.31 3.00 0.74
C GLU A 17 -29.45 1.51 0.39
N LEU A 18 -28.35 0.75 0.38
CA LEU A 18 -28.36 -0.65 -0.05
C LEU A 18 -28.78 -1.61 1.09
N PRO A 19 -29.94 -2.30 0.97
CA PRO A 19 -30.19 -3.47 1.78
C PRO A 19 -29.18 -4.56 1.40
N VAL A 20 -28.48 -5.11 2.38
CA VAL A 20 -27.35 -6.07 2.23
C VAL A 20 -27.72 -7.35 1.43
N ARG A 21 -28.98 -7.52 1.01
CA ARG A 21 -29.52 -8.79 0.51
C ARG A 21 -29.98 -8.83 -0.95
N ASP A 22 -30.16 -7.70 -1.64
CA ASP A 22 -30.79 -7.74 -2.98
C ASP A 22 -29.80 -7.43 -4.12
N VAL A 23 -29.28 -8.49 -4.73
CA VAL A 23 -28.45 -8.46 -5.96
C VAL A 23 -29.21 -7.83 -7.15
N VAL A 24 -30.54 -7.81 -7.09
CA VAL A 24 -31.44 -7.33 -8.15
C VAL A 24 -31.45 -5.79 -8.29
N SER A 25 -31.07 -5.03 -7.25
CA SER A 25 -30.99 -3.56 -7.35
C SER A 25 -29.71 -3.06 -8.03
N TRP A 26 -28.71 -3.92 -8.23
CA TRP A 26 -27.43 -3.55 -8.85
C TRP A 26 -27.52 -3.44 -10.38
N SER A 27 -28.40 -4.23 -11.02
CA SER A 27 -28.58 -4.24 -12.47
C SER A 27 -29.25 -2.98 -13.04
N ALA A 28 -29.83 -2.13 -12.18
CA ALA A 28 -30.47 -0.89 -12.59
C ALA A 28 -29.50 0.29 -12.72
N LEU A 29 -28.26 0.16 -12.23
CA LEU A 29 -27.23 1.18 -12.36
C LEU A 29 -26.24 0.75 -13.46
N ILE A 30 -26.38 1.32 -14.66
CA ILE A 30 -25.29 1.36 -15.65
C ILE A 30 -24.16 2.19 -15.01
N SER A 31 -23.31 1.52 -14.24
CA SER A 31 -22.19 2.14 -13.54
C SER A 31 -20.97 2.03 -14.43
N ASP A 32 -20.39 3.16 -14.79
CA ASP A 32 -19.11 3.18 -15.47
C ASP A 32 -17.97 2.74 -14.52
N ALA A 33 -16.80 2.44 -15.09
CA ALA A 33 -15.64 2.00 -14.31
C ALA A 33 -15.21 3.01 -13.22
N ALA A 34 -15.50 4.30 -13.41
CA ALA A 34 -15.23 5.36 -12.43
C ALA A 34 -16.12 5.25 -11.18
N THR A 35 -17.39 4.90 -11.37
CA THR A 35 -18.35 4.66 -10.29
C THR A 35 -17.91 3.45 -9.46
N PHE A 36 -17.59 2.32 -10.10
CA PHE A 36 -17.10 1.14 -9.41
C PHE A 36 -15.79 1.38 -8.65
N THR A 37 -14.85 2.10 -9.27
CA THR A 37 -13.59 2.49 -8.62
C THR A 37 -13.84 3.27 -7.32
N SER A 38 -14.81 4.18 -7.32
CA SER A 38 -15.17 4.97 -6.14
C SER A 38 -15.81 4.11 -5.04
N ILE A 39 -16.70 3.20 -5.41
CA ILE A 39 -17.35 2.27 -4.47
C ILE A 39 -16.31 1.32 -3.86
N LEU A 40 -15.41 0.76 -4.67
CA LEU A 40 -14.33 -0.13 -4.20
C LEU A 40 -13.42 0.59 -3.20
N LYS A 41 -13.05 1.85 -3.45
CA LYS A 41 -12.26 2.66 -2.50
C LYS A 41 -12.99 2.86 -1.17
N ALA A 42 -14.30 3.12 -1.21
CA ALA A 42 -15.10 3.23 0.01
C ALA A 42 -15.16 1.90 0.78
N CYS A 43 -15.36 0.77 0.08
CA CYS A 43 -15.32 -0.57 0.69
C CYS A 43 -13.96 -0.87 1.33
N ALA A 44 -12.88 -0.50 0.66
CA ALA A 44 -11.50 -0.69 1.14
C ALA A 44 -11.22 0.08 2.44
N ASN A 45 -11.70 1.32 2.51
CA ASN A 45 -11.54 2.18 3.69
C ASN A 45 -12.43 1.74 4.85
N LEU A 46 -13.65 1.28 4.57
CA LEU A 46 -14.60 0.78 5.57
C LEU A 46 -14.37 -0.70 5.95
N ARG A 47 -13.39 -1.37 5.34
CA ARG A 47 -13.12 -2.81 5.53
C ARG A 47 -14.34 -3.71 5.24
N ARG A 48 -15.19 -3.31 4.28
CA ARG A 48 -16.43 -4.01 3.90
C ARG A 48 -16.18 -4.98 2.74
N ALA A 49 -15.57 -6.12 3.05
CA ALA A 49 -15.27 -7.18 2.08
C ALA A 49 -16.53 -7.80 1.46
N ASP A 50 -17.63 -7.83 2.22
CA ASP A 50 -18.95 -8.28 1.78
C ASP A 50 -19.45 -7.46 0.58
N LEU A 51 -19.44 -6.13 0.70
CA LEU A 51 -19.86 -5.21 -0.36
C LEU A 51 -18.87 -5.20 -1.52
N GLY A 52 -17.57 -5.19 -1.23
CA GLY A 52 -16.54 -5.25 -2.25
C GLY A 52 -16.64 -6.49 -3.15
N ARG A 53 -17.06 -7.64 -2.60
CA ARG A 53 -17.34 -8.85 -3.38
C ARG A 53 -18.56 -8.73 -4.28
N LEU A 54 -19.64 -8.11 -3.81
CA LEU A 54 -20.83 -7.88 -4.64
C LEU A 54 -20.48 -6.99 -5.84
N VAL A 55 -19.72 -5.92 -5.59
CA VAL A 55 -19.20 -5.03 -6.64
C VAL A 55 -18.30 -5.79 -7.60
N HIS A 56 -17.42 -6.67 -7.11
CA HIS A 56 -16.57 -7.49 -7.96
C HIS A 56 -17.38 -8.40 -8.90
N ILE A 57 -18.44 -9.05 -8.41
CA ILE A 57 -19.31 -9.89 -9.24
C ILE A 57 -19.93 -9.08 -10.37
N GLU A 58 -20.37 -7.86 -10.08
CA GLU A 58 -20.97 -6.98 -11.09
C GLU A 58 -19.94 -6.49 -12.12
N ILE A 59 -18.73 -6.15 -11.69
CA ILE A 59 -17.61 -5.81 -12.58
C ILE A 59 -17.32 -6.96 -13.57
N LEU A 60 -17.31 -8.21 -13.08
CA LEU A 60 -17.10 -9.39 -13.92
C LEU A 60 -18.25 -9.60 -14.90
N ARG A 61 -19.51 -9.45 -14.47
CA ARG A 61 -20.69 -9.55 -15.34
C ARG A 61 -20.66 -8.56 -16.50
N GLN A 62 -20.14 -7.35 -16.25
CA GLN A 62 -20.03 -6.31 -17.26
C GLN A 62 -18.74 -6.40 -18.11
N GLY A 63 -17.84 -7.36 -17.82
CA GLY A 63 -16.60 -7.54 -18.58
C GLY A 63 -15.63 -6.34 -18.49
N LEU A 64 -15.74 -5.52 -17.44
CA LEU A 64 -15.00 -4.25 -17.35
C LEU A 64 -13.56 -4.39 -16.83
N LEU A 65 -13.20 -5.55 -16.27
CA LEU A 65 -11.96 -5.71 -15.52
C LEU A 65 -10.72 -5.75 -16.43
N GLU A 66 -10.75 -6.54 -17.50
CA GLU A 66 -9.61 -6.76 -18.40
C GLU A 66 -9.21 -5.48 -19.15
N SER A 67 -10.19 -4.63 -19.46
CA SER A 67 -9.99 -3.39 -20.23
C SER A 67 -9.66 -2.17 -19.38
N ASN A 68 -9.67 -2.29 -18.04
CA ASN A 68 -9.53 -1.14 -17.15
C ASN A 68 -8.56 -1.38 -15.98
N ALA A 69 -7.28 -1.05 -16.21
CA ALA A 69 -6.22 -1.16 -15.22
C ALA A 69 -6.48 -0.36 -13.92
N LEU A 70 -7.18 0.78 -14.00
CA LEU A 70 -7.52 1.60 -12.83
C LEU A 70 -8.56 0.88 -11.95
N LEU A 71 -9.58 0.30 -12.58
CA LEU A 71 -10.59 -0.49 -11.88
C LEU A 71 -9.97 -1.74 -11.25
N GLY A 72 -9.10 -2.43 -11.99
CA GLY A 72 -8.33 -3.56 -11.47
C GLY A 72 -7.47 -3.19 -10.27
N THR A 73 -6.72 -2.08 -10.35
CA THR A 73 -5.92 -1.58 -9.22
C THR A 73 -6.78 -1.28 -8.00
N ALA A 74 -7.97 -0.70 -8.19
CA ALA A 74 -8.90 -0.43 -7.09
C ALA A 74 -9.46 -1.70 -6.46
N LEU A 75 -9.65 -2.76 -7.25
CA LEU A 75 -10.09 -4.06 -6.79
C LEU A 75 -9.01 -4.77 -5.96
N VAL A 76 -7.76 -4.74 -6.43
CA VAL A 76 -6.58 -5.23 -5.70
C VAL A 76 -6.44 -4.51 -4.36
N ASP A 77 -6.47 -3.16 -4.36
CA ASP A 77 -6.40 -2.34 -3.14
C ASP A 77 -7.54 -2.69 -2.17
N MET A 78 -8.76 -2.86 -2.67
CA MET A 78 -9.93 -3.22 -1.85
C MET A 78 -9.74 -4.57 -1.15
N TYR A 79 -9.38 -5.62 -1.89
CA TYR A 79 -9.17 -6.94 -1.29
C TYR A 79 -7.99 -6.97 -0.32
N ALA A 80 -6.87 -6.35 -0.70
CA ALA A 80 -5.68 -6.23 0.14
C ALA A 80 -5.99 -5.57 1.49
N LYS A 81 -6.69 -4.44 1.46
CA LYS A 81 -7.12 -3.69 2.64
C LYS A 81 -8.10 -4.46 3.51
N CYS A 82 -8.90 -5.34 2.92
CA CYS A 82 -9.81 -6.23 3.65
C CYS A 82 -9.13 -7.52 4.16
N GLY A 83 -7.82 -7.70 3.96
CA GLY A 83 -7.09 -8.90 4.37
C GLY A 83 -7.33 -10.13 3.48
N MET A 84 -8.05 -9.97 2.37
CA MET A 84 -8.38 -11.05 1.43
C MET A 84 -7.28 -11.20 0.37
N LEU A 85 -6.05 -11.53 0.80
CA LEU A 85 -4.86 -11.47 -0.06
C LEU A 85 -4.90 -12.40 -1.28
N ALA A 86 -5.44 -13.61 -1.14
CA ALA A 86 -5.62 -14.52 -2.28
C ALA A 86 -6.46 -13.87 -3.38
N LYS A 87 -7.59 -13.22 -3.01
CA LYS A 87 -8.44 -12.50 -3.97
C LYS A 87 -7.78 -11.25 -4.54
N ALA A 88 -6.91 -10.59 -3.77
CA ALA A 88 -6.12 -9.47 -4.27
C ALA A 88 -5.12 -9.94 -5.34
N GLN A 89 -4.51 -11.10 -5.14
CA GLN A 89 -3.65 -11.74 -6.13
C GLN A 89 -4.45 -12.18 -7.37
N ASP A 90 -5.56 -12.90 -7.21
CA ASP A 90 -6.43 -13.31 -8.33
C ASP A 90 -6.84 -12.09 -9.19
N ALA A 91 -7.25 -10.99 -8.54
CA ALA A 91 -7.61 -9.75 -9.22
C ALA A 91 -6.43 -9.11 -9.95
N HIS A 92 -5.21 -9.24 -9.41
CA HIS A 92 -3.99 -8.75 -10.05
C HIS A 92 -3.60 -9.61 -11.27
N GLU A 93 -3.74 -10.93 -11.18
CA GLU A 93 -3.48 -11.86 -12.27
C GLU A 93 -4.39 -11.61 -13.47
N VAL A 94 -5.67 -11.31 -13.23
CA VAL A 94 -6.62 -10.96 -14.32
C VAL A 94 -6.18 -9.70 -15.07
N ILE A 95 -5.57 -8.73 -14.39
CA ILE A 95 -5.10 -7.48 -15.02
C ILE A 95 -3.60 -7.52 -15.37
N GLN A 96 -2.94 -8.68 -15.33
CA GLN A 96 -1.49 -8.78 -15.42
C GLN A 96 -0.93 -8.14 -16.71
N PHE A 97 -1.64 -8.27 -17.83
CA PHE A 97 -1.26 -7.67 -19.12
C PHE A 97 -1.36 -6.14 -19.16
N SER A 98 -2.19 -5.53 -18.32
CA SER A 98 -2.33 -4.08 -18.17
C SER A 98 -1.80 -3.56 -16.84
N SER A 99 -1.09 -4.40 -16.09
CA SER A 99 -0.54 -4.08 -14.77
C SER A 99 0.53 -2.98 -14.89
N ASN A 100 0.51 -2.08 -13.91
CA ASN A 100 1.44 -0.96 -13.80
C ASN A 100 1.92 -0.82 -12.35
N ASN A 101 2.85 0.12 -12.10
CA ASN A 101 3.39 0.38 -10.76
C ASN A 101 2.29 0.55 -9.69
N ALA A 102 1.14 1.14 -10.01
CA ALA A 102 0.08 1.34 -9.02
C ALA A 102 -0.56 0.00 -8.59
N SER A 103 -0.83 -0.91 -9.52
CA SER A 103 -1.37 -2.24 -9.22
C SER A 103 -0.40 -3.11 -8.42
N TRP A 104 0.89 -3.10 -8.78
CA TRP A 104 1.95 -3.78 -8.03
C TRP A 104 2.12 -3.20 -6.63
N ASN A 105 2.12 -1.87 -6.52
CA ASN A 105 2.22 -1.20 -5.22
C ASN A 105 1.03 -1.52 -4.31
N ALA A 106 -0.19 -1.62 -4.86
CA ALA A 106 -1.37 -2.02 -4.10
C ALA A 106 -1.24 -3.46 -3.58
N LEU A 107 -0.78 -4.38 -4.43
CA LEU A 107 -0.55 -5.78 -4.06
C LEU A 107 0.53 -5.89 -2.97
N ILE A 108 1.74 -5.38 -3.24
CA ILE A 108 2.89 -5.42 -2.33
C ILE A 108 2.52 -4.77 -0.99
N SER A 109 1.97 -3.56 -0.99
CA SER A 109 1.57 -2.87 0.25
C SER A 109 0.51 -3.63 1.02
N GLY A 110 -0.39 -4.32 0.31
CA GLY A 110 -1.38 -5.22 0.90
C GLY A 110 -0.75 -6.33 1.71
N PHE A 111 0.16 -7.08 1.12
CA PHE A 111 0.89 -8.15 1.81
C PHE A 111 1.69 -7.63 3.00
N VAL A 112 2.37 -6.48 2.86
CA VAL A 112 3.11 -5.85 3.97
C VAL A 112 2.19 -5.46 5.13
N GLN A 113 1.04 -4.85 4.85
CA GLN A 113 0.07 -4.44 5.89
C GLN A 113 -0.49 -5.62 6.68
N GLN A 114 -0.56 -6.79 6.06
CA GLN A 114 -1.04 -8.03 6.69
C GLN A 114 0.09 -8.87 7.32
N GLY A 115 1.32 -8.34 7.39
CA GLY A 115 2.47 -9.02 8.01
C GLY A 115 3.17 -10.06 7.14
N PHE A 116 2.78 -10.21 5.86
CA PHE A 116 3.36 -11.17 4.93
C PHE A 116 4.56 -10.57 4.17
N GLY A 117 5.58 -10.14 4.91
CA GLY A 117 6.75 -9.46 4.36
C GLY A 117 7.53 -10.30 3.32
N LYS A 118 7.63 -11.63 3.51
CA LYS A 118 8.31 -12.52 2.55
C LYS A 118 7.60 -12.58 1.20
N GLN A 119 6.28 -12.66 1.20
CA GLN A 119 5.47 -12.64 -0.02
C GLN A 119 5.51 -11.28 -0.70
N ALA A 120 5.54 -10.18 0.07
CA ALA A 120 5.73 -8.85 -0.50
C ALA A 120 7.06 -8.74 -1.29
N PHE A 121 8.14 -9.37 -0.80
CA PHE A 121 9.40 -9.47 -1.54
C PHE A 121 9.27 -10.29 -2.82
N PHE A 122 8.58 -11.42 -2.79
CA PHE A 122 8.34 -12.24 -3.98
C PHE A 122 7.69 -11.39 -5.10
N PHE A 123 6.63 -10.63 -4.78
CA PHE A 123 5.98 -9.76 -5.78
C PHE A 123 6.85 -8.58 -6.21
N PHE A 124 7.73 -8.07 -5.35
CA PHE A 124 8.71 -7.06 -5.74
C PHE A 124 9.74 -7.61 -6.74
N GLU A 125 10.22 -8.84 -6.53
CA GLU A 125 11.12 -9.51 -7.47
C GLU A 125 10.41 -9.79 -8.80
N GLU A 126 9.15 -10.23 -8.76
CA GLU A 126 8.34 -10.44 -9.97
C GLU A 126 8.12 -9.13 -10.75
N MET A 127 7.81 -8.03 -10.04
CA MET A 127 7.71 -6.69 -10.63
C MET A 127 8.99 -6.29 -11.36
N LEU A 128 10.16 -6.54 -10.76
CA LEU A 128 11.46 -6.27 -11.37
C LEU A 128 11.73 -7.15 -12.59
N GLN A 129 11.40 -8.44 -12.52
CA GLN A 129 11.57 -9.39 -13.64
C GLN A 129 10.70 -9.00 -14.85
N LYS A 130 9.55 -8.38 -14.61
CA LYS A 130 8.68 -7.81 -15.66
C LYS A 130 9.18 -6.47 -16.21
N GLY A 131 10.33 -5.98 -15.75
CA GLY A 131 10.95 -4.74 -16.25
C GLY A 131 10.31 -3.47 -15.72
N LEU A 132 9.43 -3.54 -14.71
CA LEU A 132 8.88 -2.34 -14.08
C LEU A 132 9.93 -1.68 -13.19
N ILE A 133 9.96 -0.35 -13.20
CA ILE A 133 10.87 0.45 -12.38
C ILE A 133 10.16 0.79 -11.06
N PRO A 134 10.67 0.31 -9.90
CA PRO A 134 10.11 0.66 -8.60
C PRO A 134 10.19 2.16 -8.34
N ASN A 135 9.16 2.71 -7.71
CA ASN A 135 9.13 4.11 -7.28
C ASN A 135 9.21 4.22 -5.74
N GLU A 136 9.13 5.44 -5.23
CA GLU A 136 9.22 5.75 -3.81
C GLU A 136 8.18 4.99 -2.99
N ILE A 137 6.98 4.77 -3.54
CA ILE A 137 5.92 4.01 -2.89
C ILE A 137 6.29 2.52 -2.81
N THR A 138 6.84 1.94 -3.89
CA THR A 138 7.32 0.55 -3.91
C THR A 138 8.41 0.35 -2.86
N PHE A 139 9.43 1.21 -2.86
CA PHE A 139 10.55 1.12 -1.93
C PHE A 139 10.11 1.34 -0.48
N SER A 140 9.19 2.27 -0.23
CA SER A 140 8.63 2.47 1.11
C SER A 140 7.93 1.20 1.63
N ALA A 141 7.18 0.49 0.78
CA ALA A 141 6.52 -0.75 1.16
C ALA A 141 7.54 -1.86 1.48
N ILE A 142 8.56 -2.02 0.64
CA ILE A 142 9.58 -3.07 0.82
C ILE A 142 10.49 -2.78 2.02
N LEU A 143 10.84 -1.53 2.29
CA LEU A 143 11.59 -1.16 3.50
C LEU A 143 10.79 -1.47 4.77
N LYS A 144 9.48 -1.21 4.76
CA LYS A 144 8.59 -1.63 5.87
C LYS A 144 8.58 -3.15 6.02
N ALA A 145 8.56 -3.90 4.91
CA ALA A 145 8.68 -5.35 4.94
C ALA A 145 9.99 -5.79 5.61
N CYS A 146 11.14 -5.19 5.25
CA CYS A 146 12.44 -5.45 5.88
C CYS A 146 12.39 -5.23 7.39
N GLY A 147 11.87 -4.08 7.82
CA GLY A 147 11.77 -3.72 9.24
C GLY A 147 10.87 -4.69 10.00
N SER A 148 9.75 -5.12 9.40
CA SER A 148 8.84 -6.10 10.01
C SER A 148 9.44 -7.51 10.15
N ILE A 149 10.34 -7.92 9.25
CA ILE A 149 11.00 -9.23 9.34
C ILE A 149 12.37 -9.16 10.06
N GLY A 150 12.85 -7.97 10.42
CA GLY A 150 14.16 -7.76 11.05
C GLY A 150 15.35 -8.04 10.13
N ASP A 151 15.17 -8.06 8.81
CA ASP A 151 16.24 -8.43 7.86
C ASP A 151 17.06 -7.20 7.47
N HIS A 152 18.08 -6.93 8.30
CA HIS A 152 19.02 -5.82 8.10
C HIS A 152 19.72 -5.88 6.74
N VAL A 153 20.13 -7.08 6.31
CA VAL A 153 20.92 -7.28 5.09
C VAL A 153 20.08 -6.89 3.87
N LYS A 154 18.83 -7.38 3.79
CA LYS A 154 17.90 -6.96 2.74
C LYS A 154 17.59 -5.47 2.82
N GLY A 155 17.36 -4.93 4.02
CA GLY A 155 17.19 -3.49 4.23
C GLY A 155 18.31 -2.66 3.62
N GLN A 156 19.56 -3.08 3.82
CA GLN A 156 20.73 -2.41 3.26
C GLN A 156 20.84 -2.57 1.74
N GLN A 157 20.52 -3.74 1.19
CA GLN A 157 20.48 -3.96 -0.27
C GLN A 157 19.46 -3.03 -0.94
N ILE A 158 18.25 -2.91 -0.36
CA ILE A 158 17.21 -2.01 -0.86
C ILE A 158 17.66 -0.55 -0.76
N HIS A 159 18.26 -0.14 0.34
CA HIS A 159 18.83 1.20 0.46
C HIS A 159 19.88 1.50 -0.61
N ASN A 160 20.83 0.58 -0.85
CA ASN A 160 21.83 0.74 -1.90
C ASN A 160 21.18 0.86 -3.29
N MET A 161 20.10 0.12 -3.55
CA MET A 161 19.35 0.21 -4.80
C MET A 161 18.68 1.58 -4.98
N ILE A 162 18.12 2.17 -3.92
CA ILE A 162 17.53 3.52 -3.94
C ILE A 162 18.59 4.56 -4.31
N VAL A 163 19.75 4.50 -3.65
CA VAL A 163 20.88 5.42 -3.89
C VAL A 163 21.41 5.27 -5.32
N HIS A 164 21.63 4.03 -5.78
CA HIS A 164 22.14 3.76 -7.11
C HIS A 164 21.20 4.25 -8.22
N ARG A 165 19.89 4.24 -7.96
CA ARG A 165 18.87 4.77 -8.88
C ARG A 165 18.69 6.29 -8.80
N GLY A 166 19.41 6.98 -7.91
CA GLY A 166 19.30 8.44 -7.72
C GLY A 166 17.95 8.89 -7.18
N ILE A 167 17.22 8.02 -6.48
CA ILE A 167 15.90 8.35 -5.93
C ILE A 167 16.10 9.21 -4.68
N SER A 168 15.46 10.38 -4.66
CA SER A 168 15.61 11.33 -3.56
C SER A 168 14.98 10.81 -2.27
N LEU A 169 15.76 10.77 -1.19
CA LEU A 169 15.27 10.45 0.15
C LEU A 169 14.41 11.58 0.75
N ASN A 170 14.36 12.77 0.12
CA ASN A 170 13.51 13.89 0.54
C ASN A 170 12.01 13.57 0.39
N HIS A 171 11.66 12.51 -0.34
CA HIS A 171 10.29 12.01 -0.34
C HIS A 171 9.94 11.49 1.06
N VAL A 172 9.12 12.25 1.79
CA VAL A 172 8.81 12.04 3.21
C VAL A 172 8.47 10.58 3.55
N VAL A 173 7.62 9.93 2.75
CA VAL A 173 7.22 8.53 3.00
C VAL A 173 8.39 7.56 2.88
N LEU A 174 9.30 7.81 1.94
CA LEU A 174 10.45 6.96 1.66
C LEU A 174 11.52 7.14 2.73
N GLY A 175 11.87 8.39 3.05
CA GLY A 175 12.82 8.72 4.11
C GLY A 175 12.37 8.14 5.45
N THR A 176 11.11 8.33 5.84
CA THR A 176 10.55 7.76 7.08
C THR A 176 10.59 6.23 7.08
N ALA A 177 10.26 5.57 5.96
CA ALA A 177 10.31 4.10 5.87
C ALA A 177 11.74 3.55 6.02
N LEU A 178 12.74 4.29 5.50
CA LEU A 178 14.13 3.90 5.60
C LEU A 178 14.67 4.04 7.04
N VAL A 179 14.32 5.13 7.73
CA VAL A 179 14.65 5.33 9.16
C VAL A 179 14.00 4.25 10.01
N ASP A 180 12.69 4.00 9.84
CA ASP A 180 11.94 2.96 10.55
C ASP A 180 12.54 1.57 10.35
N MET A 181 12.94 1.25 9.12
CA MET A 181 13.61 -0.02 8.80
C MET A 181 14.91 -0.18 9.59
N TYR A 182 15.81 0.81 9.57
CA TYR A 182 17.08 0.71 10.29
C TYR A 182 16.88 0.67 11.81
N ALA A 183 15.91 1.42 12.34
CA ALA A 183 15.59 1.40 13.75
C ALA A 183 15.11 0.02 14.20
N LYS A 184 14.15 -0.58 13.47
CA LYS A 184 13.64 -1.94 13.74
C LYS A 184 14.68 -3.05 13.55
N CYS A 185 15.72 -2.80 12.75
CA CYS A 185 16.84 -3.72 12.59
C CYS A 185 17.98 -3.47 13.61
N GLY A 186 17.77 -2.64 14.63
CA GLY A 186 18.77 -2.33 15.67
C GLY A 186 19.91 -1.40 15.23
N ALA A 187 19.89 -0.88 14.00
CA ALA A 187 20.93 0.00 13.45
C ALA A 187 20.68 1.48 13.81
N LEU A 188 20.48 1.76 15.09
CA LEU A 188 19.95 3.05 15.60
C LEU A 188 20.83 4.25 15.23
N LYS A 189 22.17 4.13 15.30
CA LYS A 189 23.09 5.20 14.86
C LYS A 189 22.97 5.54 13.37
N ARG A 190 22.56 4.57 12.56
CA ARG A 190 22.33 4.79 11.11
C ARG A 190 20.95 5.39 10.88
N ALA A 191 19.94 4.95 11.64
CA ALA A 191 18.61 5.56 11.63
C ALA A 191 18.66 7.05 12.04
N GLN A 192 19.42 7.39 13.10
CA GLN A 192 19.62 8.78 13.55
C GLN A 192 20.26 9.64 12.45
N ARG A 193 21.39 9.21 11.87
CA ARG A 193 22.05 9.99 10.82
C ARG A 193 21.15 10.26 9.62
N LEU A 194 20.39 9.26 9.19
CA LEU A 194 19.42 9.44 8.11
C LEU A 194 18.32 10.41 8.49
N LEU A 195 17.87 10.41 9.75
CA LEU A 195 16.87 11.35 10.23
C LEU A 195 17.39 12.80 10.21
N ASP A 196 18.64 12.99 10.63
CA ASP A 196 19.30 14.31 10.66
C ASP A 196 19.49 14.89 9.24
N GLU A 197 19.66 14.03 8.24
CA GLU A 197 19.80 14.41 6.83
C GLU A 197 18.46 14.73 6.13
N LEU A 198 17.32 14.35 6.71
CA LEU A 198 16.01 14.59 6.10
C LEU A 198 15.55 16.05 6.34
N PRO A 199 15.21 16.82 5.29
CA PRO A 199 14.81 18.23 5.41
C PRO A 199 13.49 18.47 6.17
N ALA A 200 12.80 17.40 6.55
CA ALA A 200 11.64 17.42 7.45
C ALA A 200 11.57 16.09 8.21
N GLY A 201 12.37 15.95 9.28
CA GLY A 201 12.17 14.89 10.27
C GLY A 201 10.75 15.00 10.82
N ASN A 202 9.83 14.17 10.34
CA ASN A 202 8.43 14.22 10.76
C ASN A 202 8.24 13.48 12.10
N VAL A 203 7.15 13.77 12.81
CA VAL A 203 6.84 13.14 14.11
C VAL A 203 6.89 11.61 14.03
N VAL A 204 6.52 11.02 12.88
CA VAL A 204 6.52 9.57 12.66
C VAL A 204 7.95 9.01 12.67
N SER A 205 8.92 9.67 12.03
CA SER A 205 10.31 9.20 11.99
C SER A 205 11.02 9.35 13.34
N TRP A 206 10.75 10.42 14.09
CA TRP A 206 11.23 10.57 15.47
C TRP A 206 10.60 9.52 16.40
N SER A 207 9.30 9.26 16.27
CA SER A 207 8.61 8.23 17.07
C SER A 207 9.16 6.83 16.83
N ALA A 208 9.48 6.49 15.56
CA ALA A 208 10.09 5.21 15.23
C ALA A 208 11.48 5.05 15.86
N LEU A 209 12.26 6.13 15.90
CA LEU A 209 13.60 6.14 16.49
C LEU A 209 13.56 6.03 18.02
N ILE A 210 12.67 6.77 18.69
CA ILE A 210 12.45 6.68 20.14
C ILE A 210 12.02 5.26 20.53
N ALA A 211 11.09 4.66 19.77
CA ALA A 211 10.67 3.28 19.99
C ALA A 211 11.83 2.29 19.84
N GLY A 212 12.71 2.48 18.85
CA GLY A 212 13.91 1.68 18.66
C GLY A 212 14.90 1.80 19.84
N PHE A 213 15.20 3.02 20.29
CA PHE A 213 16.06 3.22 21.47
C PHE A 213 15.48 2.60 22.75
N ALA A 214 14.16 2.73 22.95
CA ALA A 214 13.48 2.14 24.11
C ALA A 214 13.53 0.60 24.10
N GLN A 215 13.39 -0.03 22.94
CA GLN A 215 13.45 -1.50 22.79
C GLN A 215 14.85 -2.06 23.08
N GLU A 216 15.90 -1.31 22.75
CA GLU A 216 17.30 -1.70 23.01
C GLU A 216 17.81 -1.26 24.40
N GLY A 217 16.95 -0.68 25.25
CA GLY A 217 17.32 -0.23 26.60
C GLY A 217 18.20 1.02 26.64
N LEU A 218 18.32 1.75 25.53
CA LEU A 218 19.13 2.97 25.37
C LEU A 218 18.32 4.22 25.73
N TRP A 219 17.84 4.28 26.97
CA TRP A 219 16.92 5.31 27.45
C TRP A 219 17.50 6.74 27.39
N GLU A 220 18.81 6.91 27.62
CA GLU A 220 19.48 8.22 27.53
C GLU A 220 19.39 8.81 26.12
N ASP A 221 19.52 7.98 25.09
CA ASP A 221 19.43 8.41 23.70
C ASP A 221 17.98 8.60 23.26
N ALA A 222 17.04 7.82 23.82
CA ALA A 222 15.61 8.05 23.63
C ALA A 222 15.17 9.43 24.17
N VAL A 223 15.68 9.86 25.33
CA VAL A 223 15.35 11.17 25.92
C VAL A 223 15.92 12.33 25.10
N LYS A 224 17.08 12.17 24.47
CA LYS A 224 17.67 13.19 23.58
C LYS A 224 16.85 13.44 22.31
N CYS A 225 15.93 12.54 21.98
CA CYS A 225 15.05 12.64 20.81
C CYS A 225 13.71 13.32 21.12
N LEU A 226 13.40 13.64 22.39
CA LEU A 226 12.21 14.38 22.85
C LEU A 226 12.46 15.89 22.85
#